data_AF-A0A3N1SYG4-F1
#
_entry.id   AF-A0A3N1SYG4-F1
#
_cell.length_a   1.000
_cell.length_b   1.000
_cell.length_c   1.000
_cell.angle_alpha   90.00
_cell.angle_beta   90.00
_cell.angle_gamma   90.00
#
_symmetry.space_group_name_H-M   'P 1'
#
loop_
_entity.id
_entity.type
_entity.pdbx_description
1 polymer ?
#
loop_
_entity_poly.entity_id
_entity_poly.type
_entity_poly.pdbx_seq_one_letter_code
_entity_poly.pdbx_strand_id
1 'polypeptide(L)' 'MTDPTPELWTRDDIATHLGIAPGSVRRWISRHQVPRVDFVEVAGRPMARYRAADVRTAAASAPGRGARTDRPRA' A
#
# COMPACT_ATOMS: atom_id res chain seq x y z
N MET A 1 3.73 14.49 -21.23
CA MET A 1 4.97 13.92 -20.67
C MET A 1 4.57 12.81 -19.71
N THR A 2 4.42 11.59 -20.22
CA THR A 2 4.08 10.43 -19.38
C THR A 2 5.39 9.71 -19.12
N ASP A 3 5.93 9.85 -17.92
CA ASP A 3 7.07 9.05 -17.48
C ASP A 3 6.66 7.57 -17.56
N PRO A 4 7.29 6.74 -18.40
CA PRO A 4 6.92 5.34 -18.55
C PRO A 4 7.51 4.47 -17.43
N THR A 5 8.17 5.08 -16.44
CA THR A 5 8.70 4.32 -15.31
C THR A 5 7.54 3.92 -14.40
N PRO A 6 7.28 2.62 -14.20
CA PRO A 6 6.27 2.20 -13.25
C PRO A 6 6.70 2.70 -11.87
N GLU A 7 5.98 3.68 -11.32
CA GLU A 7 6.24 4.18 -9.98
C GLU A 7 5.98 3.02 -9.00
N LEU A 8 7.07 2.49 -8.44
CA LEU A 8 7.03 1.35 -7.53
C LEU A 8 7.08 1.83 -6.10
N TRP A 9 6.08 1.45 -5.31
CA TRP A 9 5.94 1.79 -3.92
C TRP A 9 6.22 0.61 -3.02
N THR A 10 6.92 0.87 -1.93
CA THR A 10 7.06 -0.05 -0.81
C THR A 10 5.82 -0.03 0.07
N ARG A 11 5.75 -0.92 1.05
CA ARG A 11 4.63 -0.91 2.02
C ARG A 11 4.58 0.39 2.83
N ASP A 12 5.71 1.02 3.10
CA ASP A 12 5.77 2.26 3.88
C ASP A 12 5.29 3.46 3.07
N ASP A 13 5.61 3.50 1.77
CA ASP A 13 5.07 4.51 0.84
C ASP A 13 3.55 4.37 0.74
N ILE A 14 3.05 3.14 0.64
CA ILE A 14 1.60 2.86 0.63
C ILE A 14 0.94 3.25 1.96
N ALA A 15 1.59 2.97 3.09
CA ALA A 15 1.11 3.36 4.42
C ALA A 15 0.92 4.88 4.50
N THR A 16 1.93 5.61 4.06
CA THR A 16 1.97 7.08 4.04
C THR A 16 0.90 7.62 3.10
N HIS A 17 0.80 7.08 1.88
CA HIS A 17 -0.19 7.50 0.90
C HIS A 17 -1.64 7.27 1.34
N LEU A 18 -1.91 6.13 1.98
CA LEU A 18 -3.24 5.79 2.47
C LEU A 18 -3.54 6.37 3.85
N GLY A 19 -2.55 6.91 4.56
CA GLY A 19 -2.68 7.39 5.93
C GLY A 19 -3.01 6.28 6.94
N ILE A 20 -2.52 5.04 6.71
CA ILE A 20 -2.78 3.88 7.57
C ILE A 20 -1.50 3.39 8.24
N ALA A 21 -1.63 2.68 9.36
CA ALA A 21 -0.49 2.05 10.01
C ALA A 21 0.19 1.00 9.09
N PRO A 22 1.53 0.87 9.10
CA PRO A 22 2.27 -0.09 8.25
C PRO A 22 1.79 -1.54 8.42
N GLY A 23 1.41 -1.94 9.63
CA GLY A 23 0.84 -3.27 9.90
C GLY A 23 -0.51 -3.51 9.20
N SER A 24 -1.29 -2.45 8.97
CA SER A 24 -2.58 -2.51 8.28
C SER A 24 -2.42 -2.62 6.76
N VAL A 25 -1.30 -2.14 6.20
CA VAL A 25 -1.02 -2.19 4.75
C VAL A 25 -1.06 -3.62 4.23
N ARG A 26 -0.46 -4.58 4.95
CA ARG A 26 -0.44 -5.98 4.52
C ARG A 26 -1.85 -6.56 4.38
N ARG A 27 -2.75 -6.22 5.31
CA ARG A 27 -4.16 -6.64 5.29
C ARG A 27 -4.93 -5.95 4.17
N TRP A 28 -4.69 -4.66 3.98
CA TRP A 28 -5.30 -3.87 2.91
C TRP A 28 -4.93 -4.41 1.53
N ILE A 29 -3.63 -4.62 1.27
CA ILE A 29 -3.13 -5.19 0.01
C ILE A 29 -3.77 -6.55 -0.28
N SER A 30 -3.87 -7.42 0.74
CA SER A 30 -4.52 -8.73 0.58
C SER A 30 -6.01 -8.62 0.27
N ARG A 31 -6.71 -7.66 0.90
CA ARG A 31 -8.15 -7.43 0.70
C ARG A 31 -8.46 -6.87 -0.68
N HIS A 32 -7.60 -5.98 -1.18
CA HIS A 32 -7.76 -5.33 -2.48
C HIS A 32 -7.00 -6.07 -3.61
N GLN A 33 -6.41 -7.23 -3.30
CA GLN A 33 -5.72 -8.10 -4.24
C GLN A 33 -4.65 -7.38 -5.09
N VAL A 34 -3.96 -6.40 -4.50
CA VAL A 34 -2.93 -5.63 -5.22
C VAL A 34 -1.72 -6.54 -5.46
N PRO A 35 -1.32 -6.76 -6.73
CA PRO A 35 -0.25 -7.69 -7.06
C PRO A 35 1.11 -7.13 -6.63
N ARG A 36 1.98 -8.03 -6.17
CA ARG A 36 3.39 -7.73 -5.95
C ARG A 36 4.09 -7.82 -7.29
N VAL A 37 4.88 -6.81 -7.63
CA VAL A 37 5.52 -6.73 -8.95
C VAL A 37 7.02 -6.93 -8.89
N ASP A 38 7.63 -6.64 -7.72
CA ASP A 38 9.07 -6.70 -7.56
C ASP A 38 9.45 -6.88 -6.08
N PHE A 39 10.70 -7.25 -5.83
CA PHE A 39 11.31 -7.29 -4.51
C PHE A 39 12.61 -6.52 -4.54
N VAL A 40 12.78 -5.65 -3.55
CA VAL A 40 14.03 -4.89 -3.35
C VAL A 40 14.62 -5.22 -2.01
N GLU A 41 15.94 -5.34 -1.95
CA GLU A 41 16.62 -5.36 -0.67
C GLU A 41 16.77 -3.94 -0.13
N VAL A 42 16.14 -3.68 1.01
CA VAL A 42 16.29 -2.43 1.77
C VAL A 42 16.98 -2.78 3.07
N ALA A 43 18.19 -2.23 3.28
CA ALA A 43 19.00 -2.51 4.47
C ALA A 43 19.20 -4.03 4.74
N GLY A 44 19.44 -4.81 3.68
CA GLY A 44 19.64 -6.26 3.76
C GLY A 44 18.36 -7.08 4.04
N ARG A 45 17.18 -6.48 3.88
CA ARG A 45 15.90 -7.18 4.03
C ARG A 45 15.10 -7.11 2.73
N PRO A 46 14.58 -8.23 2.21
CA PRO A 46 13.74 -8.23 1.01
C PRO A 46 12.40 -7.58 1.33
N MET A 47 12.07 -6.53 0.57
CA MET A 47 10.86 -5.73 0.69
C MET A 47 10.10 -5.78 -0.63
N ALA A 48 8.82 -6.15 -0.56
CA ALA A 48 7.95 -6.21 -1.73
C ALA A 48 7.61 -4.81 -2.22
N ARG A 49 7.70 -4.59 -3.54
CA ARG A 49 7.20 -3.39 -4.22
C ARG A 49 5.91 -3.67 -4.97
N TYR A 50 5.11 -2.61 -5.10
CA TYR A 50 3.79 -2.60 -5.71
C TYR A 50 3.70 -1.43 -6.68
N ARG A 51 2.91 -1.53 -7.74
CA ARG A 51 2.69 -0.38 -8.63
C ARG A 51 1.80 0.65 -7.93
N ALA A 52 2.24 1.90 -7.93
CA ALA A 52 1.46 3.02 -7.41
C ALA A 52 0.08 3.12 -8.09
N ALA A 53 0.01 2.84 -9.39
CA ALA A 53 -1.23 2.83 -10.17
C ALA A 53 -2.26 1.83 -9.63
N ASP A 54 -1.83 0.60 -9.29
CA ASP A 54 -2.72 -0.44 -8.76
C ASP A 54 -3.22 -0.04 -7.36
N VAL A 55 -2.35 0.55 -6.54
CA VAL A 55 -2.70 1.06 -5.21
C VAL A 55 -3.72 2.20 -5.31
N ARG A 56 -3.50 3.17 -6.21
CA ARG A 56 -4.44 4.29 -6.43
C ARG A 56 -5.79 3.79 -6.93
N THR A 57 -5.79 2.84 -7.85
CA THR A 57 -7.02 2.21 -8.37
C THR A 57 -7.78 1.49 -7.26
N ALA A 58 -7.09 0.65 -6.50
CA ALA A 58 -7.68 -0.05 -5.36
C ALA A 58 -8.20 0.90 -4.27
N ALA A 59 -7.50 2.01 -4.01
CA ALA A 59 -7.93 3.03 -3.07
C ALA A 59 -9.17 3.79 -3.56
N ALA A 60 -9.27 4.05 -4.86
CA ALA A 60 -10.46 4.65 -5.48
C ALA A 60 -11.67 3.69 -5.43
N SER A 61 -11.44 2.39 -5.60
CA SER A 61 -12.48 1.36 -5.52
C SER A 61 -12.84 0.92 -4.10
N ALA A 62 -12.18 1.44 -3.06
CA ALA A 62 -12.46 1.06 -1.67
C ALA A 62 -13.73 1.77 -1.15
N PRO A 63 -14.85 1.05 -0.90
CA PRO A 63 -16.03 1.67 -0.32
C PRO A 63 -15.76 1.96 1.17
N GLY A 64 -15.84 3.25 1.52
CA GLY A 64 -15.66 3.74 2.89
C GLY A 64 -14.21 4.01 3.28
N ARG A 65 -13.73 5.24 3.04
CA ARG A 65 -12.68 5.90 3.86
C ARG A 65 -13.19 6.19 5.28
N GLY A 66 -13.89 5.24 5.90
CA GLY A 66 -14.26 5.32 7.29
C GLY A 66 -13.06 4.87 8.10
N ALA A 67 -12.38 5.85 8.70
CA ALA A 67 -11.38 5.59 9.71
C ALA A 67 -11.87 4.50 10.67
N ARG A 68 -11.19 3.36 10.74
CA ARG A 68 -11.28 2.52 11.94
C ARG A 68 -10.46 3.22 13.03
N THR A 69 -11.00 4.32 13.53
CA THR A 69 -10.58 4.94 14.79
C THR A 69 -11.15 4.16 15.99
N ASP A 70 -11.95 3.12 15.75
CA ASP A 70 -12.53 2.29 16.80
C ASP A 70 -11.56 1.20 17.28
N ARG A 71 -10.59 1.61 18.11
CA ARG A 71 -10.07 0.73 19.16
C ARG A 71 -10.14 1.51 20.46
N PRO A 72 -11.12 1.26 21.34
CA PRO A 72 -11.01 1.73 22.71
C PRO A 72 -9.76 1.08 23.31
N ARG A 73 -8.85 1.93 23.80
CA ARG A 73 -7.73 1.52 24.63
C ARG A 73 -8.32 0.97 25.93
N ALA A 74 -8.15 -0.34 26.16
CA ALA A 74 -8.36 -0.95 27.48
C ALA A 74 -7.25 -0.51 28.45
#